data_AF-A0A1A8W7J6-F1
#
_entry.id   AF-A0A1A8W7J6-F1
#
_cell.length_a   1.000
_cell.length_b   1.000
_cell.length_c   1.000
_cell.angle_alpha   90.00
_cell.angle_beta   90.00
_cell.angle_gamma   90.00
#
_symmetry.space_group_name_H-M   'P 1'
#
loop_
_entity.id
_entity.type
_entity.pdbx_description
1 polymer ?
#
loop_
_entity_poly.entity_id
_entity_poly.type
_entity_poly.pdbx_seq_one_letter_code
_entity_poly.pdbx_strand_id
1 'polypeptide(L)'
;MTIEDVKKLKPYWNVQIANFKENSNEPVFTLLQMAILLNKKTIVGYLLARRGLDINALSRNNQTALMIACEKKVPLDWIEAILKKGGDLELATMLHYAILYNACNDFVFSLFHIINHVKRDTPKTKGDTVQLTGLGYEIKG
;
A
#
# COMPACT_ATOMS: atom_id res chain seq x y z
N MET A 1 -2.60 -21.02 5.17
CA MET A 1 -3.58 -19.99 5.57
C MET A 1 -4.66 -19.89 4.50
N THR A 2 -5.88 -20.25 4.86
CA THR A 2 -7.11 -20.23 4.05
C THR A 2 -7.96 -19.00 4.40
N ILE A 3 -9.07 -18.76 3.69
CA ILE A 3 -10.02 -17.68 4.04
C ILE A 3 -10.63 -17.92 5.43
N GLU A 4 -10.91 -19.18 5.80
CA GLU A 4 -11.47 -19.51 7.12
C GLU A 4 -10.48 -19.20 8.24
N ASP A 5 -9.19 -19.43 8.02
CA ASP A 5 -8.14 -19.03 8.96
C ASP A 5 -8.10 -17.49 9.10
N VAL A 6 -8.16 -16.78 7.97
CA VAL A 6 -8.18 -15.30 7.94
C VAL A 6 -9.40 -14.73 8.68
N LYS A 7 -10.57 -15.37 8.55
CA LYS A 7 -11.79 -14.98 9.29
C LYS A 7 -11.60 -15.10 10.80
N LYS A 8 -11.03 -16.21 11.27
CA LYS A 8 -10.75 -16.43 12.70
C LYS A 8 -9.76 -15.40 13.25
N LEU A 9 -8.84 -14.93 12.41
CA LEU A 9 -7.85 -13.90 12.77
C LEU A 9 -8.37 -12.46 12.70
N LYS A 10 -9.69 -12.23 12.56
CA LYS A 10 -10.27 -10.87 12.48
C LYS A 10 -9.80 -9.91 13.57
N PRO A 11 -9.72 -10.29 14.86
CA PRO A 11 -9.21 -9.39 15.90
C PRO A 11 -7.74 -8.96 15.70
N TYR A 12 -6.98 -9.69 14.88
CA TYR A 12 -5.55 -9.53 14.67
C TYR A 12 -5.20 -8.98 13.28
N TRP A 13 -6.18 -8.63 12.43
CA TRP A 13 -5.91 -8.16 11.06
C TRP A 13 -4.93 -6.99 11.00
N ASN A 14 -4.98 -6.10 11.99
CA ASN A 14 -4.19 -4.88 12.07
C ASN A 14 -2.99 -5.01 13.02
N VAL A 15 -2.82 -6.19 13.64
CA VAL A 15 -1.72 -6.44 14.56
C VAL A 15 -0.50 -6.86 13.76
N GLN A 16 0.68 -6.48 14.23
CA GLN A 16 1.94 -7.00 13.75
C GLN A 16 2.01 -8.49 14.13
N ILE A 17 1.76 -9.38 13.18
CA ILE A 17 1.79 -10.82 13.43
C ILE A 17 3.24 -11.26 13.31
N ALA A 18 3.84 -11.65 14.43
CA ALA A 18 5.12 -12.34 14.41
C ALA A 18 4.91 -13.68 13.72
N ASN A 19 5.84 -14.07 12.86
CA ASN A 19 5.82 -15.43 12.33
C ASN A 19 5.75 -16.39 13.53
N PHE A 20 4.87 -17.40 13.49
CA PHE A 20 4.63 -18.34 14.61
C PHE A 20 5.85 -19.21 14.98
N LYS A 21 7.04 -18.86 14.48
CA LYS A 21 8.31 -19.46 14.88
C LYS A 21 8.94 -18.58 15.94
N GLU A 22 8.94 -19.08 17.17
CA GLU A 22 9.44 -18.42 18.39
C GLU A 22 10.92 -18.02 18.39
N ASN A 23 11.66 -18.18 17.28
CA ASN A 23 13.08 -17.81 17.21
C ASN A 23 13.46 -17.39 15.79
N SER A 24 13.25 -16.12 15.43
CA SER A 24 14.05 -15.50 14.36
C SER A 24 13.93 -13.97 14.37
N ASN A 25 14.99 -13.30 13.93
CA ASN A 25 15.02 -11.89 13.50
C ASN A 25 14.11 -11.61 12.28
N GLU A 26 13.04 -12.39 12.09
CA GLU A 26 12.18 -12.29 10.93
C GLU A 26 11.26 -11.07 11.02
N PRO A 27 11.00 -10.43 9.86
CA PRO A 27 10.15 -9.25 9.80
C PRO A 27 8.72 -9.58 10.24
N VAL A 28 8.20 -8.74 11.13
CA VAL A 28 6.84 -8.84 11.66
C VAL A 28 5.93 -7.98 10.79
N PHE A 29 4.89 -8.60 10.23
CA PHE A 29 4.02 -8.01 9.22
C PHE A 29 2.55 -8.11 9.64
N THR A 30 1.70 -7.22 9.15
CA THR A 30 0.25 -7.36 9.29
C THR A 30 -0.27 -8.47 8.38
N LEU A 31 -1.52 -8.91 8.61
CA LEU A 31 -2.10 -10.00 7.82
C LEU A 31 -2.19 -9.67 6.32
N LEU A 32 -2.51 -8.40 5.99
CA LEU A 32 -2.52 -7.94 4.60
C LEU A 32 -1.12 -7.96 3.98
N GLN A 33 -0.11 -7.48 4.71
CA GLN A 33 1.27 -7.43 4.23
C GLN A 33 1.83 -8.84 3.98
N MET A 34 1.57 -9.79 4.89
CA MET A 34 1.90 -11.21 4.68
C MET A 34 1.20 -11.77 3.45
N ALA A 35 -0.08 -11.48 3.26
CA ALA A 35 -0.83 -11.93 2.09
C ALA A 35 -0.25 -11.35 0.78
N ILE A 36 0.22 -10.09 0.79
CA ILE A 36 0.89 -9.46 -0.34
C ILE A 36 2.24 -10.15 -0.63
N LEU A 37 3.09 -10.32 0.39
CA LEU A 37 4.41 -10.95 0.27
C LEU A 37 4.34 -12.39 -0.23
N LEU A 38 3.35 -13.15 0.24
CA LEU A 38 3.15 -14.55 -0.14
C LEU A 38 2.30 -14.71 -1.41
N ASN A 39 2.02 -13.60 -2.12
CA ASN A 39 1.20 -13.55 -3.34
C ASN A 39 -0.15 -14.28 -3.20
N LYS A 40 -0.84 -14.13 -2.05
CA LYS A 40 -2.11 -14.80 -1.76
C LYS A 40 -3.28 -13.98 -2.28
N LYS A 41 -3.45 -13.94 -3.61
CA LYS A 41 -4.48 -13.15 -4.32
C LYS A 41 -5.86 -13.18 -3.68
N THR A 42 -6.37 -14.37 -3.37
CA THR A 42 -7.70 -14.53 -2.78
C THR A 42 -7.80 -13.90 -1.38
N ILE A 43 -6.73 -13.97 -0.58
CA ILE A 43 -6.68 -13.39 0.75
C ILE A 43 -6.55 -11.86 0.66
N VAL A 44 -5.72 -11.36 -0.26
CA VAL A 44 -5.60 -9.91 -0.50
C VAL A 44 -6.96 -9.32 -0.89
N GLY A 45 -7.62 -9.89 -1.89
CA GLY A 45 -8.96 -9.44 -2.30
C GLY A 45 -9.98 -9.54 -1.17
N TYR A 46 -9.95 -10.63 -0.40
CA TYR A 46 -10.82 -10.79 0.76
C TYR A 46 -10.61 -9.69 1.81
N LEU A 47 -9.37 -9.42 2.21
CA LEU A 47 -9.05 -8.42 3.23
C LEU A 47 -9.39 -7.00 2.76
N LEU A 48 -9.02 -6.65 1.52
CA LEU A 48 -9.31 -5.34 0.94
C LEU A 48 -10.82 -5.06 0.84
N ALA A 49 -11.67 -6.08 0.69
CA ALA A 49 -13.13 -5.92 0.70
C ALA A 49 -13.76 -5.74 2.10
N ARG A 50 -13.03 -5.94 3.21
CA ARG A 50 -13.62 -5.97 4.56
C ARG A 50 -13.50 -4.63 5.30
N ARG A 51 -14.58 -4.25 5.97
CA ARG A 51 -14.58 -3.14 6.94
C ARG A 51 -13.74 -3.50 8.17
N GLY A 52 -13.09 -2.51 8.77
CA GLY A 52 -12.25 -2.66 9.97
C GLY A 52 -10.81 -3.10 9.72
N LEU A 53 -10.42 -3.34 8.48
CA LEU A 53 -9.02 -3.45 8.10
C LEU A 53 -8.39 -2.05 8.08
N ASP A 54 -7.36 -1.85 8.89
CA ASP A 54 -6.50 -0.69 8.82
C ASP A 54 -5.51 -0.88 7.66
N ILE A 55 -5.67 -0.05 6.62
CA ILE A 55 -4.88 -0.13 5.40
C ILE A 55 -3.46 0.46 5.57
N ASN A 56 -3.28 1.33 6.56
CA ASN A 56 -2.04 2.05 6.84
C ASN A 56 -1.27 1.45 8.03
N ALA A 57 -1.74 0.32 8.56
CA ALA A 57 -1.05 -0.40 9.62
C ALA A 57 0.41 -0.71 9.23
N LEU A 58 1.32 -0.43 10.15
CA LEU A 58 2.76 -0.49 9.94
C LEU A 58 3.33 -1.85 10.32
N SER A 59 4.25 -2.36 9.49
CA SER A 59 5.12 -3.49 9.84
C SER A 59 6.16 -3.06 10.89
N ARG A 60 6.95 -4.01 11.40
CA ARG A 60 8.08 -3.71 12.29
C ARG A 60 9.15 -2.82 11.64
N ASN A 61 9.22 -2.81 10.30
CA ASN A 61 10.13 -1.95 9.55
C ASN A 61 9.48 -0.60 9.17
N ASN A 62 8.38 -0.22 9.83
CA ASN A 62 7.58 0.97 9.52
C ASN A 62 7.08 1.01 8.07
N GLN A 63 6.83 -0.15 7.46
CA GLN A 63 6.29 -0.22 6.10
C GLN A 63 4.77 -0.41 6.10
N THR A 64 4.06 0.29 5.20
CA THR A 64 2.63 0.05 4.94
C THR A 64 2.44 -1.05 3.89
N ALA A 65 1.20 -1.52 3.73
CA ALA A 65 0.84 -2.45 2.66
C ALA A 65 1.14 -1.88 1.26
N LEU A 66 0.93 -0.57 1.06
CA LEU A 66 1.21 0.11 -0.21
C LEU A 66 2.71 0.11 -0.53
N MET A 67 3.57 0.39 0.46
CA MET A 67 5.03 0.34 0.27
C MET A 67 5.48 -1.04 -0.21
N ILE A 68 5.03 -2.09 0.48
CA ILE A 68 5.40 -3.48 0.15
C ILE A 68 4.87 -3.87 -1.24
N ALA A 69 3.64 -3.46 -1.57
CA ALA A 69 3.05 -3.71 -2.88
C ALA A 69 3.89 -3.09 -4.02
N CYS A 70 4.33 -1.84 -3.86
CA CYS A 70 5.19 -1.16 -4.82
C CYS A 70 6.59 -1.79 -4.90
N GLU A 71 7.22 -2.07 -3.75
CA GLU A 71 8.55 -2.69 -3.67
C GLU A 71 8.57 -4.07 -4.35
N LYS A 72 7.54 -4.88 -4.11
CA LYS A 72 7.40 -6.22 -4.71
C LYS A 72 6.83 -6.22 -6.13
N LYS A 73 6.49 -5.05 -6.68
CA LYS A 73 5.89 -4.89 -8.01
C LYS A 73 4.68 -5.83 -8.21
N VAL A 74 3.79 -5.86 -7.22
CA VAL A 74 2.58 -6.70 -7.29
C VAL A 74 1.61 -6.18 -8.36
N PRO A 75 0.58 -6.95 -8.76
CA PRO A 75 -0.37 -6.52 -9.77
C PRO A 75 -0.99 -5.16 -9.46
N LEU A 76 -1.10 -4.32 -10.50
CA LEU A 76 -1.60 -2.94 -10.39
C LEU A 76 -3.00 -2.85 -9.76
N ASP A 77 -3.87 -3.82 -10.04
CA ASP A 77 -5.21 -3.90 -9.43
C ASP A 77 -5.18 -3.93 -7.90
N TRP A 78 -4.15 -4.53 -7.30
CA TRP A 78 -4.00 -4.55 -5.84
C TRP A 78 -3.62 -3.17 -5.32
N ILE A 79 -2.72 -2.50 -6.03
CA ILE A 79 -2.26 -1.16 -5.67
C ILE A 79 -3.42 -0.17 -5.78
N GLU A 80 -4.19 -0.25 -6.88
CA GLU A 80 -5.41 0.54 -7.04
C GLU A 80 -6.42 0.26 -5.91
N ALA A 81 -6.65 -1.01 -5.55
CA ALA A 81 -7.57 -1.37 -4.48
C ALA A 81 -7.08 -0.89 -3.09
N ILE A 82 -5.77 -0.92 -2.82
CA ILE A 82 -5.17 -0.36 -1.60
C ILE A 82 -5.37 1.16 -1.56
N LEU A 83 -5.10 1.85 -2.67
CA LEU A 83 -5.28 3.31 -2.78
C LEU A 83 -6.75 3.71 -2.61
N LYS A 84 -7.69 3.04 -3.28
CA LYS A 84 -9.14 3.28 -3.15
C LYS A 84 -9.64 3.08 -1.72
N LYS A 85 -8.96 2.24 -0.93
CA LYS A 85 -9.28 2.02 0.49
C LYS A 85 -8.68 3.08 1.44
N GLY A 86 -7.93 4.05 0.92
CA GLY A 86 -7.27 5.10 1.70
C GLY A 86 -5.82 4.78 2.07
N GLY A 87 -5.14 3.96 1.27
CA GLY A 87 -3.70 3.71 1.45
C GLY A 87 -2.88 4.99 1.29
N ASP A 88 -2.10 5.35 2.31
CA ASP A 88 -1.34 6.60 2.33
C ASP A 88 -0.16 6.57 1.36
N LEU A 89 -0.23 7.44 0.35
CA LEU A 89 0.80 7.59 -0.67
C LEU A 89 2.08 8.24 -0.12
N GLU A 90 1.95 9.13 0.87
CA GLU A 90 3.06 9.90 1.44
C GLU A 90 4.07 9.02 2.19
N LEU A 91 3.57 7.93 2.79
CA LEU A 91 4.42 6.93 3.42
C LEU A 91 5.19 6.09 2.39
N ALA A 92 4.73 6.00 1.14
CA ALA A 92 5.47 5.36 0.06
C ALA A 92 6.55 6.30 -0.51
N THR A 93 7.52 6.66 0.33
CA THR A 93 8.64 7.55 -0.02
C THR A 93 9.33 7.12 -1.31
N MET A 94 9.64 5.82 -1.48
CA MET A 94 10.26 5.32 -2.72
C MET A 94 9.42 5.55 -3.99
N LEU A 95 8.09 5.56 -3.90
CA LEU A 95 7.21 5.84 -5.02
C LEU A 95 7.23 7.33 -5.39
N HIS A 96 7.21 8.20 -4.38
CA HIS A 96 7.43 9.64 -4.59
C HIS A 96 8.77 9.91 -5.27
N TYR A 97 9.87 9.31 -4.79
CA TYR A 97 11.18 9.44 -5.44
C TYR A 97 11.18 8.87 -6.87
N ALA A 98 10.62 7.67 -7.11
CA ALA A 98 10.60 7.08 -8.45
C ALA A 98 9.83 7.95 -9.47
N ILE A 99 8.74 8.58 -9.05
CA ILE A 99 7.96 9.51 -9.88
C ILE A 99 8.74 10.82 -10.09
N LEU A 100 9.32 11.39 -9.04
CA LEU A 100 10.04 12.67 -9.09
C LEU A 100 11.30 12.61 -9.95
N TYR A 101 12.05 11.51 -9.88
CA TYR A 101 13.30 11.34 -10.61
C TYR A 101 13.14 10.68 -11.98
N ASN A 102 11.90 10.62 -12.51
CA ASN A 102 11.55 10.05 -13.81
C ASN A 102 12.21 8.69 -14.04
N ALA A 103 12.12 7.80 -13.04
CA ALA A 103 12.61 6.43 -13.17
C ALA A 103 11.79 5.75 -14.27
N CYS A 104 12.32 5.77 -15.49
CA CYS A 104 11.60 5.40 -16.70
C CYS A 104 11.47 3.88 -16.78
N ASN A 105 10.41 3.35 -16.17
CA ASN A 105 9.98 1.97 -16.32
C ASN A 105 8.44 1.96 -16.40
N ASP A 106 7.89 1.12 -17.28
CA ASP A 106 6.45 0.94 -17.52
C ASP A 106 5.62 0.83 -16.23
N PHE A 107 6.18 0.22 -15.19
CA PHE A 107 5.54 0.10 -13.89
C PHE A 107 5.32 1.46 -13.21
N VAL A 108 6.33 2.34 -13.21
CA VAL A 108 6.23 3.68 -12.61
C VAL A 108 5.24 4.55 -13.38
N PHE A 109 5.25 4.44 -14.71
CA PHE A 109 4.29 5.13 -15.57
C PHE A 109 2.84 4.70 -15.28
N SER A 110 2.61 3.39 -15.17
CA SER A 110 1.29 2.84 -14.85
C SER A 110 0.81 3.26 -13.46
N LEU A 111 1.71 3.25 -12.46
CA LEU A 111 1.40 3.72 -11.12
C LEU A 111 1.02 5.20 -11.09
N PHE A 112 1.74 6.05 -11.83
CA PHE A 112 1.39 7.46 -11.95
C PHE A 112 -0.04 7.65 -12.47
N HIS A 113 -0.45 6.88 -13.49
CA HIS A 113 -1.81 6.94 -14.03
C HIS A 113 -2.85 6.53 -12.98
N ILE A 114 -2.62 5.44 -12.25
CA ILE A 114 -3.53 4.95 -11.20
C ILE A 114 -3.69 5.99 -10.08
N ILE A 115 -2.59 6.58 -9.60
CA ILE A 115 -2.64 7.59 -8.54
C ILE A 115 -3.47 8.80 -8.97
N ASN A 116 -3.25 9.29 -10.19
CA ASN A 116 -4.01 10.42 -10.73
C ASN A 116 -5.50 10.07 -10.91
N HIS A 117 -5.80 8.84 -11.33
CA HIS A 117 -7.17 8.37 -11.43
C HIS A 117 -7.85 8.32 -10.05
N VAL A 118 -7.22 7.67 -9.07
CA VAL A 118 -7.81 7.53 -7.72
C VAL A 118 -7.98 8.90 -7.04
N LYS A 119 -7.02 9.83 -7.19
CA LYS A 119 -7.15 11.20 -6.63
C LYS A 119 -8.32 11.99 -7.20
N ARG A 120 -8.68 11.77 -8.46
CA ARG A 120 -9.84 12.42 -9.09
C ARG A 120 -11.16 11.89 -8.53
N ASP A 121 -11.18 10.64 -8.11
CA ASP A 121 -12.37 9.96 -7.59
C ASP A 121 -12.59 10.20 -6.08
N THR A 122 -11.58 10.66 -5.34
CA THR A 122 -11.69 11.00 -3.92
C THR A 122 -12.12 12.47 -3.73
N PRO A 123 -13.14 12.76 -2.90
CA PRO A 123 -13.52 14.15 -2.60
C PRO A 123 -12.35 14.86 -1.93
N LYS A 124 -11.98 16.05 -2.43
CA LYS A 124 -10.93 16.90 -1.86
C LYS A 124 -11.16 17.12 -0.37
N THR A 125 -10.46 16.38 0.48
CA THR A 125 -10.38 16.67 1.90
C THR A 125 -9.40 17.84 2.08
N LYS A 126 -9.63 18.66 3.10
CA LYS A 126 -8.91 19.93 3.33
C LYS A 126 -7.39 19.77 3.60
N GLY A 127 -6.87 18.54 3.53
CA GLY A 127 -5.44 18.19 3.56
C GLY A 127 -4.83 17.83 2.19
N ASP A 128 -5.64 17.69 1.13
CA ASP A 128 -5.20 17.26 -0.22
C ASP A 128 -4.39 18.30 -1.00
N THR A 129 -3.93 19.34 -0.30
CA THR A 129 -2.84 20.17 -0.79
C THR A 129 -1.54 19.41 -0.58
N VAL A 130 -1.38 18.26 -1.25
CA VAL A 130 -0.04 17.87 -1.69
C VAL A 130 0.34 18.95 -2.68
N GLN A 131 0.94 20.01 -2.13
CA GLN A 131 1.73 20.94 -2.88
C GLN A 131 2.81 20.11 -3.59
N LEU A 132 2.51 19.70 -4.81
CA LEU A 132 3.55 19.52 -5.83
C LEU A 132 4.33 20.84 -6.03
N THR A 133 3.82 21.95 -5.49
CA THR A 133 4.42 23.29 -5.41
C THR A 133 5.37 23.50 -4.23
N GLY A 134 5.65 22.50 -3.38
CA GLY A 134 6.56 22.66 -2.23
C GLY A 134 8.06 22.82 -2.60
N LEU A 135 8.43 22.62 -3.86
CA LEU A 135 9.76 22.89 -4.40
C LEU A 135 9.57 23.59 -5.75
N GLY A 136 9.65 24.92 -5.76
CA GLY A 136 9.27 25.78 -6.89
C GLY A 136 9.84 25.39 -8.25
N TYR A 137 9.02 24.75 -9.07
CA TYR A 137 9.25 24.61 -10.50
C TYR A 137 8.01 25.07 -11.27
N GLU A 138 8.10 26.29 -11.81
CA GLU A 138 7.22 26.76 -12.87
C GLU A 138 7.38 25.85 -14.08
N ILE A 139 6.29 25.24 -14.53
CA ILE A 139 6.25 24.65 -15.87
C ILE A 139 6.08 25.83 -16.83
N LYS A 140 7.19 26.27 -17.43
CA LYS A 140 7.12 27.16 -18.59
C LYS A 140 6.54 26.38 -19.75
N GLY A 141 5.47 26.92 -20.33
CA GLY A 141 4.79 26.39 -21.51
C GLY A 141 5.59 26.51 -22.79
#